data_AF-A0A379T4K0-F1
#
_entry.id   AF-A0A379T4K0-F1
#
_cell.length_a   1.000
_cell.length_b   1.000
_cell.length_c   1.000
_cell.angle_alpha   90.00
_cell.angle_beta   90.00
_cell.angle_gamma   90.00
#
_symmetry.space_group_name_H-M   'P 1'
#
loop_
_entity.id
_entity.type
_entity.pdbx_description
1 polymer ?
#
loop_
_entity_poly.entity_id
_entity_poly.type
_entity_poly.pdbx_seq_one_letter_code
_entity_poly.pdbx_strand_id
1 'polypeptide(L)' 'MEIGWSIITKPVLYNARRRHQEAEDRFNARYCDLDTLLQEADFVCVVLPLTTETRHLFGANQFARMKSSAIFINAGRGR' A
#
# COMPACT_ATOMS: atom_id res chain seq x y z
N MET A 1 -15.34 1.29 -33.48
CA MET A 1 -14.27 0.32 -33.17
C MET A 1 -13.15 1.07 -32.46
N GLU A 2 -13.33 1.29 -31.17
CA GLU A 2 -12.21 1.66 -30.29
C GLU A 2 -11.83 0.36 -29.60
N ILE A 3 -10.66 -0.17 -29.94
CA ILE A 3 -10.04 -1.27 -29.24
C ILE A 3 -9.80 -0.80 -27.81
N GLY A 4 -10.68 -1.23 -26.91
CA GLY A 4 -10.64 -0.95 -25.47
C GLY A 4 -9.44 -1.64 -24.82
N TRP A 5 -8.25 -1.13 -25.09
CA TRP A 5 -7.11 -1.32 -24.21
C TRP A 5 -7.38 -0.44 -22.99
N SER A 6 -8.19 -0.94 -22.06
CA SER A 6 -8.06 -0.53 -20.68
C SER A 6 -6.64 -0.91 -20.29
N ILE A 7 -5.69 0.01 -20.48
CA ILE A 7 -4.37 -0.08 -19.86
C ILE A 7 -4.69 -0.41 -18.41
N ILE A 8 -4.24 -1.57 -17.95
CA ILE A 8 -4.48 -2.04 -16.58
C ILE A 8 -3.62 -1.14 -15.69
N THR A 9 -4.05 0.10 -15.46
CA THR A 9 -3.47 0.97 -14.46
C THR A 9 -3.91 0.40 -13.12
N LYS A 10 -3.11 -0.50 -12.57
CA LYS A 10 -3.30 -0.97 -11.19
C LYS A 10 -3.32 0.28 -10.29
N PRO A 11 -4.38 0.49 -9.50
CA PRO A 11 -4.49 1.69 -8.67
C PRO A 11 -3.41 1.69 -7.59
N VAL A 12 -2.83 2.86 -7.31
CA VAL A 12 -1.90 3.03 -6.18
C VAL A 12 -2.73 3.26 -4.92
N LEU A 13 -2.75 2.29 -4.01
CA LEU A 13 -3.35 2.46 -2.69
C LEU A 13 -2.27 2.97 -1.73
N TYR A 14 -2.62 3.91 -0.85
CA TYR A 14 -1.71 4.35 0.20
C TYR A 14 -2.42 4.56 1.53
N ASN A 15 -1.66 4.31 2.60
CA ASN A 15 -2.04 4.66 3.95
C ASN A 15 -0.94 5.56 4.55
N ALA A 16 -1.37 6.62 5.23
CA ALA A 16 -0.48 7.58 5.89
C ALA A 16 -1.20 8.26 7.05
N ARG A 17 -0.42 8.79 8.01
CA ARG A 17 -0.96 9.56 9.15
C ARG A 17 -1.70 10.82 8.72
N ARG A 18 -1.34 11.41 7.58
CA ARG A 18 -2.02 12.55 6.96
C ARG A 18 -2.26 12.22 5.49
N ARG A 19 -3.37 12.70 4.95
CA ARG A 19 -3.68 12.57 3.53
C ARG A 19 -2.72 13.43 2.71
N HIS A 20 -2.28 12.94 1.56
CA HIS A 20 -1.30 13.58 0.70
C HIS A 20 -1.93 13.94 -0.64
N GLN A 21 -2.45 15.16 -0.78
CA GLN A 21 -3.14 15.60 -2.00
C GLN A 21 -2.26 15.47 -3.25
N GLU A 22 -0.96 15.79 -3.15
CA GLU A 22 -0.02 15.62 -4.26
C GLU A 22 0.05 14.17 -4.76
N ALA A 23 -0.02 13.18 -3.86
CA ALA A 23 -0.01 11.78 -4.27
C ALA A 23 -1.27 11.40 -5.07
N GLU A 24 -2.41 11.94 -4.67
CA GLU A 24 -3.70 11.72 -5.34
C GLU A 24 -3.71 12.38 -6.71
N ASP A 25 -3.30 13.65 -6.79
CA ASP A 25 -3.34 14.43 -8.02
C ASP A 25 -2.31 13.94 -9.04
N ARG A 26 -1.09 13.62 -8.60
CA ARG A 26 0.03 13.29 -9.48
C ARG A 26 0.07 11.83 -9.90
N PHE A 27 -0.34 10.92 -9.02
CA PHE A 27 -0.22 9.47 -9.25
C PHE A 27 -1.58 8.76 -9.29
N ASN A 28 -2.69 9.50 -9.24
CA ASN A 28 -4.02 8.93 -9.09
C ASN A 28 -4.09 7.95 -7.89
N ALA A 29 -3.36 8.27 -6.82
CA ALA A 29 -3.29 7.43 -5.63
C ALA A 29 -4.58 7.57 -4.82
N ARG A 30 -5.07 6.46 -4.27
CA ARG A 30 -6.26 6.40 -3.43
C ARG A 30 -5.85 6.17 -1.98
N TYR A 31 -6.21 7.10 -1.11
CA TYR A 31 -6.10 6.89 0.32
C TYR A 31 -7.09 5.80 0.77
N CYS A 32 -6.62 4.87 1.60
CA CYS A 32 -7.48 3.94 2.33
C CYS A 32 -6.86 3.60 3.69
N ASP A 33 -7.63 2.96 4.56
CA ASP A 33 -7.11 2.38 5.78
C ASP A 33 -6.14 1.21 5.47
N LEU A 34 -5.24 0.91 6.41
CA LEU A 34 -4.26 -0.15 6.27
C LEU A 34 -4.93 -1.50 6.01
N ASP A 35 -6.09 -1.72 6.59
CA ASP A 35 -6.77 -2.99 6.55
C ASP A 35 -7.28 -3.31 5.13
N THR A 36 -7.88 -2.31 4.48
CA THR A 36 -8.26 -2.32 3.05
C THR A 36 -7.04 -2.47 2.15
N LEU A 37 -5.96 -1.71 2.43
CA LEU A 37 -4.73 -1.77 1.64
C LEU A 37 -4.15 -3.19 1.59
N LEU A 38 -4.04 -3.87 2.74
CA LEU A 38 -3.44 -5.21 2.82
C LEU A 38 -4.25 -6.25 2.03
N GLN A 39 -5.59 -6.16 2.05
CA GLN A 39 -6.45 -7.12 1.35
C GLN A 39 -6.43 -6.92 -0.17
N GLU A 40 -6.27 -5.69 -0.65
CA GLU A 40 -6.35 -5.34 -2.07
C GLU A 40 -5.00 -5.34 -2.80
N ALA A 41 -3.89 -5.07 -2.10
CA ALA A 41 -2.59 -4.87 -2.73
C ALA A 41 -1.93 -6.18 -3.21
N ASP A 42 -1.37 -6.15 -4.43
CA ASP A 42 -0.50 -7.21 -4.94
C ASP A 42 0.97 -6.99 -4.51
N PHE A 43 1.34 -5.74 -4.23
CA PHE A 43 2.64 -5.34 -3.70
C PHE A 43 2.42 -4.40 -2.52
N VAL A 44 2.99 -4.73 -1.36
CA VAL A 44 2.94 -3.89 -0.16
C VAL A 44 4.32 -3.32 0.09
N CYS A 45 4.48 -2.01 -0.12
CA CYS A 45 5.73 -1.30 0.09
C CYS A 45 5.67 -0.48 1.38
N VAL A 46 6.50 -0.83 2.36
CA VAL A 46 6.61 -0.09 3.63
C VAL A 46 7.79 0.88 3.55
N VAL A 47 7.47 2.17 3.57
CA VAL A 47 8.43 3.28 3.54
C VAL A 47 8.20 4.20 4.74
N LEU A 48 8.23 3.61 5.93
CA LEU A 48 7.94 4.30 7.18
C LEU A 48 9.20 4.53 8.01
N PRO A 49 9.35 5.68 8.69
CA PRO A 49 10.37 5.85 9.71
C PRO A 49 10.08 4.91 10.89
N LEU A 50 11.12 4.44 11.58
CA LEU A 50 10.95 3.68 12.82
C LEU A 50 10.55 4.63 13.96
N THR A 51 9.33 4.44 14.47
CA THR A 51 8.76 5.15 15.62
C THR A 51 8.13 4.13 16.57
N THR A 52 7.66 4.56 17.74
CA THR A 52 6.94 3.68 18.67
C THR A 52 5.69 3.06 18.03
N GLU A 53 4.97 3.83 17.22
CA GLU A 53 3.73 3.42 16.57
C GLU A 53 3.95 2.49 15.37
N THR A 54 5.11 2.59 14.71
CA THR A 54 5.43 1.82 13.51
C THR A 54 6.32 0.60 13.81
N ARG A 55 6.87 0.51 15.03
CA ARG A 55 7.60 -0.66 15.51
C ARG A 55 6.67 -1.87 15.53
N HIS A 56 7.13 -2.97 14.94
CA HIS A 56 6.34 -4.21 14.79
C HIS A 56 4.97 -4.01 14.12
N LEU A 57 4.80 -2.95 13.32
CA LEU A 57 3.54 -2.69 12.60
C LEU A 57 3.14 -3.88 11.73
N PHE A 58 4.13 -4.57 11.15
CA PHE A 58 3.93 -5.80 10.40
C PHE A 58 4.30 -7.02 11.23
N GLY A 59 3.27 -7.69 11.76
CA GLY A 59 3.37 -8.99 12.39
C GLY A 59 2.49 -10.04 11.68
N ALA A 60 2.31 -11.19 12.31
CA ALA A 60 1.57 -12.32 11.74
C ALA A 60 0.15 -11.94 11.26
N ASN A 61 -0.55 -11.08 12.01
CA ASN A 61 -1.90 -10.64 11.66
C ASN A 61 -1.93 -9.82 10.36
N GLN A 62 -0.93 -8.97 10.13
CA GLN A 62 -0.85 -8.12 8.95
C GLN A 62 -0.48 -8.95 7.72
N PHE A 63 0.46 -9.90 7.87
CA PHE A 63 0.79 -10.85 6.81
C PHE A 63 -0.38 -11.78 6.47
N ALA A 64 -1.17 -12.22 7.46
CA ALA A 64 -2.42 -12.96 7.21
C ALA A 64 -3.48 -12.09 6.51
N ARG A 65 -3.41 -10.77 6.73
CA ARG A 65 -4.12 -9.67 6.05
C ARG A 65 -3.95 -9.67 4.53
N MET A 66 -2.75 -10.04 4.08
CA MET A 66 -2.31 -9.89 2.70
C MET A 66 -2.86 -11.01 1.80
N LYS A 67 -2.96 -10.73 0.50
CA LYS A 67 -3.14 -11.81 -0.47
C LYS A 67 -1.99 -12.79 -0.36
N SER A 68 -2.27 -14.08 -0.52
CA SER A 68 -1.24 -15.12 -0.50
C SER A 68 -0.20 -14.97 -1.62
N SER A 69 -0.57 -14.31 -2.72
CA SER A 69 0.33 -13.98 -3.84
C SER A 69 1.02 -12.62 -3.70
N ALA A 70 0.75 -11.85 -2.64
CA ALA A 70 1.29 -10.51 -2.51
C ALA A 70 2.79 -10.53 -2.17
N ILE A 71 3.52 -9.55 -2.69
CA ILE A 71 4.93 -9.35 -2.40
C ILE A 71 5.08 -8.24 -1.36
N PHE A 72 5.76 -8.54 -0.26
CA PHE A 72 6.09 -7.57 0.78
C PHE A 72 7.48 -6.98 0.55
N ILE A 73 7.58 -5.66 0.56
CA ILE A 73 8.82 -4.91 0.38
C ILE A 73 8.98 -3.95 1.56
N ASN A 74 10.01 -4.13 2.37
CA ASN A 74 10.37 -3.17 3.42
C ASN A 74 11.55 -2.32 2.95
N ALA A 75 11.27 -1.07 2.59
CA ALA A 75 12.27 -0.05 2.24
C ALA A 75 12.42 1.01 3.36
N GLY A 76 11.90 0.74 4.56
CA GLY A 76 12.00 1.58 5.74
C GLY A 76 13.11 1.11 6.68
N ARG A 77 12.74 0.42 7.76
CA ARG A 77 13.65 -0.15 8.76
C ARG A 77 13.19 -1.57 9.12
N GLY A 78 14.13 -2.49 9.33
CA GLY A 78 13.84 -3.91 9.58
C GLY A 78 13.54 -4.27 11.04
N ARG A 79 12.93 -3.36 11.81
CA ARG A 79 12.66 -3.52 13.25
C ARG A 79 11.22 -3.22 13.60
#